data_AF-A0AAV0JIR8-F1
#
_entry.id   AF-A0AAV0JIR8-F1
#
_cell.length_a   1.000
_cell.length_b   1.000
_cell.length_c   1.000
_cell.angle_alpha   90.00
_cell.angle_beta   90.00
_cell.angle_gamma   90.00
#
_symmetry.space_group_name_H-M   'P 1'
#
loop_
_entity.id
_entity.type
_entity.pdbx_description
1 polymer ?
#
loop_
_entity_poly.entity_id
_entity_poly.type
_entity_poly.pdbx_seq_one_letter_code
_entity_poly.pdbx_strand_id
1 'polypeptide(L)'
;DVFRKFKDHEGKFKESLAFDGQGLLSLYEAAHVAIHGEDILDEALSFTTKNLKLIVQDHRTSSSFKKQVEFSLALPMWKCVPRTLARHCIDVYSELDDQQASHDETVTLKFAKLDFNMVQRVHQEELHELTMSVNLYIRMAFLAFITYFINS
;
A
#
# COMPACT_ATOMS: atom_id res chain seq x y z
N ASP A 1 10.65 -26.01 -2.16
CA ASP A 1 10.07 -24.73 -2.57
C ASP A 1 8.62 -24.91 -3.01
N VAL A 2 7.69 -24.11 -2.47
CA VAL A 2 6.24 -24.22 -2.71
C VAL A 2 5.81 -23.70 -4.08
N PHE A 3 6.62 -22.87 -4.74
CA PHE A 3 6.28 -22.24 -6.03
C PHE A 3 6.64 -23.12 -7.23
N ARG A 4 7.43 -24.18 -7.05
CA ARG A 4 7.81 -25.12 -8.14
C ARG A 4 6.62 -25.75 -8.86
N LYS A 5 5.47 -25.91 -8.19
CA LYS A 5 4.23 -26.44 -8.82
C LYS A 5 3.68 -25.54 -9.94
N PHE A 6 4.07 -24.27 -9.93
CA PHE A 6 3.71 -23.27 -10.94
C PHE A 6 4.69 -23.22 -12.10
N LYS A 7 5.74 -24.05 -12.09
CA LYS A 7 6.71 -24.17 -13.18
C LYS A 7 6.36 -25.28 -14.16
N ASP A 8 6.77 -25.10 -15.41
CA ASP A 8 6.65 -26.07 -16.49
C ASP A 8 7.82 -27.07 -16.50
N HIS A 9 7.87 -27.93 -17.53
CA HIS A 9 8.92 -28.92 -17.70
C HIS A 9 10.28 -28.30 -18.05
N GLU A 10 10.33 -27.08 -18.55
CA GLU A 10 11.57 -26.32 -18.80
C GLU A 10 12.08 -25.61 -17.53
N GLY A 11 11.30 -25.65 -16.44
CA GLY A 11 11.64 -25.00 -15.19
C GLY A 11 11.32 -23.50 -15.17
N LYS A 12 10.47 -23.01 -16.08
CA LYS A 12 9.97 -21.62 -16.10
C LYS A 12 8.57 -21.53 -15.53
N PHE A 13 8.16 -20.36 -15.05
CA PHE A 13 6.75 -20.14 -14.69
C PHE A 13 5.82 -20.37 -15.89
N LYS A 14 4.76 -21.15 -15.66
CA LYS A 14 3.77 -21.49 -16.70
C LYS A 14 3.12 -20.23 -17.27
N GLU A 15 3.19 -20.05 -18.59
CA GLU A 15 2.54 -18.93 -19.28
C GLU A 15 1.02 -18.90 -19.07
N SER A 16 0.39 -20.05 -18.76
CA SER A 16 -1.04 -20.10 -18.41
C SER A 16 -1.41 -19.28 -17.17
N LEU A 17 -0.44 -18.96 -16.30
CA LEU A 17 -0.65 -18.11 -15.12
C LEU A 17 -0.90 -16.65 -15.50
N ALA A 18 -0.50 -16.22 -16.69
CA ALA A 18 -0.74 -14.85 -17.16
C ALA A 18 -2.23 -14.52 -17.33
N PHE A 19 -3.09 -15.55 -17.45
CA PHE A 19 -4.54 -15.38 -17.56
C PHE A 19 -5.23 -15.23 -16.19
N ASP A 20 -4.57 -15.60 -15.09
CA ASP A 20 -5.07 -15.41 -13.73
C ASP A 20 -4.46 -14.13 -13.13
N GLY A 21 -5.09 -12.99 -13.42
CA GLY A 21 -4.59 -11.69 -12.96
C GLY A 21 -4.47 -11.60 -11.44
N GLN A 22 -5.42 -12.17 -10.69
CA GLN A 22 -5.42 -12.12 -9.23
C GLN A 22 -4.31 -13.01 -8.64
N GLY A 23 -4.15 -14.22 -9.17
CA GLY A 23 -3.06 -15.12 -8.79
C GLY A 23 -1.69 -14.53 -9.12
N LEU A 24 -1.57 -13.87 -10.28
CA LEU A 24 -0.34 -13.19 -10.69
C LEU A 24 0.03 -12.02 -9.76
N LEU A 25 -0.95 -11.20 -9.38
CA LEU A 25 -0.75 -10.12 -8.42
C LEU A 25 -0.35 -10.66 -7.03
N SER A 26 -0.98 -11.75 -6.60
CA SER A 26 -0.65 -12.40 -5.32
C SER A 26 0.78 -12.95 -5.32
N LEU A 27 1.22 -13.55 -6.43
CA LEU A 27 2.59 -14.04 -6.60
C LEU A 27 3.60 -12.88 -6.63
N TYR A 28 3.25 -11.77 -7.28
CA TYR A 28 4.08 -10.56 -7.30
C TYR A 28 4.36 -10.03 -5.89
N GLU A 29 3.30 -9.88 -5.09
CA GLU A 29 3.43 -9.41 -3.71
C GLU A 29 4.23 -10.37 -2.83
N ALA A 30 4.01 -11.69 -2.99
CA ALA A 30 4.78 -12.70 -2.27
C ALA A 30 6.27 -12.67 -2.64
N ALA A 31 6.60 -12.45 -3.92
CA ALA A 31 7.97 -12.37 -4.39
C ALA A 31 8.73 -11.15 -3.85
N HIS A 32 8.05 -10.07 -3.44
CA HIS A 32 8.70 -8.91 -2.80
C HIS A 32 9.18 -9.16 -1.37
N VAL A 33 8.80 -10.28 -0.76
CA VAL A 33 9.26 -10.70 0.58
C VAL A 33 10.49 -11.63 0.49
N ALA A 34 11.00 -11.87 -0.72
CA ALA A 34 12.15 -12.73 -0.96
C ALA A 34 13.38 -12.31 -0.15
N ILE A 35 14.10 -13.30 0.36
CA ILE A 35 15.43 -13.13 0.96
C ILE A 35 16.52 -13.53 -0.05
N HIS A 36 17.76 -13.12 0.21
CA HIS A 36 18.89 -13.44 -0.66
C HIS A 36 19.06 -14.96 -0.85
N GLY A 37 19.17 -15.39 -2.11
CA GLY A 37 19.34 -16.80 -2.50
C GLY A 37 18.05 -17.51 -2.91
N GLU A 38 16.92 -16.82 -2.96
CA GLU A 38 15.64 -17.36 -3.43
C GLU A 38 15.42 -17.11 -4.93
N ASP A 39 16.23 -17.75 -5.79
CA ASP A 39 16.21 -17.57 -7.25
C ASP A 39 14.82 -17.73 -7.89
N ILE A 40 13.97 -18.59 -7.31
CA ILE A 40 12.60 -18.79 -7.80
C ILE A 40 11.71 -17.57 -7.58
N LEU A 41 11.92 -16.80 -6.52
CA LEU A 41 11.18 -15.57 -6.26
C LEU A 41 11.72 -14.42 -7.10
N ASP A 42 13.03 -14.37 -7.36
CA ASP A 42 13.60 -13.42 -8.32
C ASP A 42 13.02 -13.64 -9.73
N GLU A 43 12.91 -14.90 -10.16
CA GLU A 43 12.25 -15.25 -11.41
C GLU A 43 10.74 -14.93 -11.37
N ALA A 44 10.06 -15.22 -10.26
CA ALA A 44 8.64 -14.91 -10.10
C ALA A 44 8.39 -13.41 -10.22
N LEU A 45 9.25 -12.59 -9.63
CA LEU A 45 9.16 -11.13 -9.67
C LEU A 45 9.31 -10.60 -11.11
N SER A 46 10.27 -11.14 -11.88
CA SER A 46 10.43 -10.81 -13.29
C SER A 46 9.20 -11.22 -14.12
N PHE A 47 8.74 -12.46 -13.97
CA PHE A 47 7.59 -13.01 -14.68
C PHE A 47 6.29 -12.23 -14.40
N THR A 48 5.99 -11.99 -13.12
CA THR A 48 4.78 -11.29 -12.69
C THR A 48 4.81 -9.82 -13.09
N THR A 49 5.93 -9.12 -12.93
CA THR A 49 6.07 -7.71 -13.34
C THR A 49 5.75 -7.52 -14.82
N LYS A 50 6.28 -8.41 -15.68
CA LYS A 50 6.02 -8.36 -17.13
C LYS A 50 4.53 -8.51 -17.43
N ASN A 51 3.90 -9.54 -16.87
CA ASN A 51 2.50 -9.86 -17.17
C ASN A 51 1.52 -8.85 -16.55
N LEU A 52 1.80 -8.32 -15.35
CA LEU A 52 1.00 -7.27 -14.73
C LEU A 52 0.99 -5.97 -15.55
N LYS A 53 2.12 -5.60 -16.15
CA LYS A 53 2.17 -4.44 -17.08
C LYS A 53 1.29 -4.65 -18.31
N LEU A 54 1.20 -5.88 -18.82
CA LEU A 54 0.29 -6.21 -19.93
C LEU A 54 -1.18 -6.12 -19.49
N ILE A 55 -1.52 -6.57 -18.29
CA ILE A 55 -2.87 -6.47 -17.72
C ILE A 55 -3.35 -5.02 -17.61
N VAL A 56 -2.47 -4.10 -17.20
CA VAL A 56 -2.78 -2.66 -17.14
C VAL A 56 -3.10 -2.10 -18.53
N GLN A 57 -2.40 -2.57 -19.56
CA GLN A 57 -2.59 -2.14 -20.94
C GLN A 57 -3.84 -2.77 -21.59
N ASP A 58 -4.32 -3.93 -21.14
CA ASP A 58 -5.50 -4.58 -21.72
C ASP A 58 -6.80 -3.79 -21.42
N HIS A 59 -7.51 -3.36 -22.46
CA HIS A 59 -8.76 -2.61 -22.34
C HIS A 59 -9.92 -3.41 -21.74
N ARG A 60 -9.84 -4.75 -21.71
CA ARG A 60 -10.87 -5.62 -21.12
C ARG A 60 -10.77 -5.73 -19.61
N THR A 61 -9.62 -5.37 -19.03
CA THR A 61 -9.41 -5.38 -17.58
C THR A 61 -10.22 -4.26 -16.93
N SER A 62 -10.91 -4.56 -15.81
CA SER A 62 -11.69 -3.56 -15.08
C SER A 62 -10.81 -2.43 -14.56
N SER A 63 -11.37 -1.21 -14.55
CA SER A 63 -10.66 0.00 -14.09
C SER A 63 -10.15 -0.12 -12.65
N SER A 64 -10.97 -0.71 -11.75
CA SER A 64 -10.61 -0.95 -10.35
C SER A 64 -9.41 -1.88 -10.22
N PHE A 65 -9.40 -2.99 -10.98
CA PHE A 65 -8.29 -3.95 -10.94
C PHE A 65 -7.01 -3.34 -11.53
N LYS A 66 -7.12 -2.52 -12.60
CA LYS A 66 -5.96 -1.79 -13.13
C LYS A 66 -5.32 -0.88 -12.08
N LYS A 67 -6.11 -0.07 -11.37
CA LYS A 67 -5.62 0.79 -10.29
C LYS A 67 -4.88 -0.01 -9.22
N GLN A 68 -5.41 -1.17 -8.83
CA GLN A 68 -4.78 -2.05 -7.85
C GLN A 68 -3.42 -2.58 -8.34
N VAL A 69 -3.35 -3.00 -9.61
CA VAL A 69 -2.10 -3.47 -10.22
C VAL A 69 -1.08 -2.33 -10.35
N GLU A 70 -1.50 -1.15 -10.81
CA GLU A 70 -0.65 0.04 -10.92
C GLU A 70 -0.08 0.45 -9.56
N PHE A 71 -0.90 0.44 -8.50
CA PHE A 71 -0.46 0.72 -7.14
C PHE A 71 0.63 -0.26 -6.69
N SER A 72 0.38 -1.57 -6.86
CA SER A 72 1.31 -2.63 -6.44
C SER A 72 2.63 -2.55 -7.21
N LEU A 73 2.58 -2.25 -8.52
CA LEU A 73 3.76 -2.05 -9.36
C LEU A 73 4.58 -0.80 -8.97
N ALA A 74 3.93 0.25 -8.48
CA ALA A 74 4.59 1.46 -8.02
C ALA A 74 5.21 1.28 -6.63
N LEU A 75 4.47 0.63 -5.73
CA LEU A 75 4.91 0.35 -4.36
C LEU A 75 4.31 -0.97 -3.87
N PRO A 76 5.13 -2.03 -3.71
CA PRO A 76 4.68 -3.31 -3.17
C PRO A 76 4.07 -3.14 -1.78
N MET A 77 3.01 -3.89 -1.48
CA MET A 77 2.25 -3.75 -0.23
C MET A 77 3.13 -3.92 1.01
N TRP A 78 4.09 -4.85 0.96
CA TRP A 78 5.01 -5.12 2.07
C TRP A 78 6.00 -3.99 2.38
N LYS A 79 6.19 -3.07 1.43
CA LYS A 79 7.04 -1.88 1.59
C LYS A 79 6.25 -0.64 1.98
N CYS A 80 4.92 -0.74 2.05
CA CYS A 80 4.04 0.36 2.44
C CYS A 80 4.02 0.55 3.96
N VAL A 81 3.89 1.80 4.40
CA VAL A 81 3.50 2.09 5.78
C VAL A 81 2.07 1.56 5.97
N PRO A 82 1.79 0.72 6.99
CA PRO A 82 0.47 0.10 7.16
C PRO A 82 -0.68 1.11 7.15
N ARG A 83 -0.43 2.31 7.70
CA ARG A 83 -1.43 3.37 7.75
C ARG A 83 -1.76 3.99 6.40
N THR A 84 -0.78 4.14 5.51
CA THR A 84 -1.01 4.63 4.14
C THR A 84 -1.66 3.54 3.29
N LEU A 85 -1.25 2.29 3.47
CA LEU A 85 -1.87 1.14 2.82
C LEU A 85 -3.35 1.02 3.19
N ALA A 86 -3.69 1.13 4.48
CA ALA A 86 -5.08 1.08 4.95
C ALA A 86 -5.97 2.14 4.29
N ARG A 87 -5.46 3.37 4.11
CA ARG A 87 -6.17 4.44 3.37
C ARG A 87 -6.45 4.00 1.93
N HIS A 88 -5.41 3.55 1.22
CA HIS A 88 -5.53 3.14 -0.17
C HIS A 88 -6.53 1.99 -0.33
N CYS A 89 -6.47 0.99 0.54
CA CYS A 89 -7.44 -0.10 0.54
C CYS A 89 -8.87 0.41 0.75
N ILE A 90 -9.11 1.30 1.73
CA ILE A 90 -10.44 1.89 1.95
C ILE A 90 -10.97 2.57 0.68
N ASP A 91 -10.12 3.29 -0.05
CA ASP A 91 -10.51 3.97 -1.29
C ASP A 91 -10.87 2.95 -2.38
N VAL A 92 -10.02 1.94 -2.61
CA VAL A 92 -10.27 0.87 -3.59
C VAL A 92 -11.56 0.11 -3.28
N TYR A 93 -11.76 -0.30 -2.03
CA TYR A 93 -12.97 -1.03 -1.63
C TYR A 93 -14.23 -0.14 -1.65
N SER A 94 -14.09 1.18 -1.50
CA SER A 94 -15.23 2.09 -1.65
C SER A 94 -15.73 2.16 -3.07
N GLU A 95 -14.85 2.07 -4.07
CA GLU A 95 -15.25 2.05 -5.49
C GLU A 95 -15.99 0.75 -5.88
N LEU A 96 -15.80 -0.34 -5.12
CA LEU A 96 -16.45 -1.64 -5.36
C LEU A 96 -17.87 -1.73 -4.75
N ASP A 97 -18.12 -0.99 -3.65
CA ASP A 97 -19.40 -0.96 -2.93
C ASP A 97 -20.55 -0.45 -3.82
N ASP A 98 -20.25 0.44 -4.78
CA ASP A 98 -21.22 1.02 -5.70
C ASP A 98 -21.74 0.04 -6.78
N GLN A 99 -21.11 -1.13 -6.95
CA GLN A 99 -21.38 -2.00 -8.10
C GLN A 99 -21.89 -3.39 -7.71
N GLN A 100 -21.35 -4.09 -6.70
CA GLN A 100 -21.75 -5.49 -6.41
C GLN A 100 -21.42 -6.01 -4.99
N ALA A 101 -21.13 -5.15 -4.00
CA ALA A 101 -20.66 -5.63 -2.70
C ALA A 101 -21.72 -6.42 -1.92
N SER A 102 -21.27 -7.49 -1.26
CA SER A 102 -22.06 -8.24 -0.30
C SER A 102 -22.29 -7.44 0.98
N HIS A 103 -23.31 -7.79 1.77
CA HIS A 103 -23.60 -7.12 3.04
C HIS A 103 -22.37 -7.13 3.97
N ASP A 104 -21.63 -8.23 4.03
CA ASP A 104 -20.46 -8.36 4.90
C ASP A 104 -19.31 -7.45 4.48
N GLU A 105 -19.09 -7.27 3.17
CA GLU A 105 -18.09 -6.34 2.63
C GLU A 105 -18.45 -4.88 2.94
N THR A 106 -19.72 -4.49 2.77
CA THR A 106 -20.19 -3.15 3.13
C THR A 106 -20.02 -2.87 4.63
N VAL A 107 -20.31 -3.84 5.50
CA VAL A 107 -20.12 -3.69 6.96
C VAL A 107 -18.63 -3.56 7.30
N THR A 108 -17.79 -4.39 6.68
CA THR A 108 -16.33 -4.35 6.87
C THR A 108 -15.75 -3.02 6.43
N LEU A 109 -16.18 -2.48 5.29
CA LEU A 109 -15.75 -1.17 4.79
C LEU A 109 -16.17 -0.04 5.73
N LYS A 110 -17.41 -0.06 6.23
CA LYS A 110 -17.90 0.92 7.21
C LYS A 110 -17.06 0.88 8.49
N PHE A 111 -16.77 -0.32 8.99
CA PHE A 111 -15.92 -0.50 10.15
C PHE A 111 -14.51 0.06 9.91
N ALA A 112 -13.88 -0.29 8.78
CA ALA A 112 -12.55 0.20 8.42
C ALA A 112 -12.50 1.75 8.33
N LYS A 113 -13.52 2.39 7.75
CA LYS A 113 -13.64 3.86 7.69
C LYS A 113 -13.74 4.49 9.08
N LEU A 114 -14.55 3.89 9.97
CA LEU A 114 -14.73 4.39 11.32
C LEU A 114 -13.45 4.27 12.15
N ASP A 115 -12.82 3.10 12.16
CA ASP A 115 -11.54 2.87 12.84
C ASP A 115 -10.45 3.82 12.32
N PHE A 116 -10.37 3.96 10.99
CA PHE A 116 -9.44 4.91 10.38
C PHE A 116 -9.68 6.34 10.89
N ASN A 117 -10.91 6.83 10.85
CA ASN A 117 -11.19 8.21 11.27
C ASN A 117 -10.95 8.43 12.77
N MET A 118 -11.20 7.43 13.61
CA MET A 118 -10.95 7.51 15.06
C MET A 118 -9.46 7.70 15.36
N VAL A 119 -8.60 6.85 14.79
CA VAL A 119 -7.14 6.99 14.96
C VAL A 119 -6.62 8.28 14.32
N GLN A 120 -7.18 8.70 13.16
CA GLN A 120 -6.78 9.95 12.52
C GLN A 120 -7.07 11.16 13.41
N ARG A 121 -8.19 11.16 14.14
CA ARG A 121 -8.54 12.22 15.08
C ARG A 121 -7.52 12.33 16.21
N VAL A 122 -7.11 11.21 16.81
CA VAL A 122 -6.07 11.19 17.86
C VAL A 122 -4.76 11.78 17.33
N HIS A 123 -4.30 11.36 16.14
CA HIS A 123 -3.11 11.94 15.53
C HIS A 123 -3.24 13.45 15.27
N GLN A 124 -4.44 13.97 14.94
CA GLN A 124 -4.66 15.40 14.77
C GLN A 124 -4.57 16.17 16.09
N GLU A 125 -5.08 15.59 17.17
CA GLU A 125 -4.98 16.14 18.52
C GLU A 125 -3.50 16.18 18.98
N GLU A 126 -2.75 15.08 18.81
CA GLU A 126 -1.32 15.01 19.10
C GLU A 126 -0.50 16.03 18.29
N LEU A 127 -0.79 16.16 16.98
CA LEU A 127 -0.14 17.15 16.13
C LEU A 127 -0.43 18.59 16.57
N HIS A 128 -1.66 18.86 17.03
CA HIS A 128 -2.02 20.16 17.55
C HIS A 128 -1.19 20.49 18.81
N GLU A 129 -1.12 19.57 19.77
CA GLU A 129 -0.35 19.74 21.00
C GLU A 129 1.15 19.95 20.73
N LEU A 130 1.74 19.14 19.85
CA LEU A 130 3.14 19.27 19.44
C LEU A 130 3.40 20.63 18.78
N THR A 131 2.52 21.05 17.88
CA THR A 131 2.63 22.36 17.20
C THR A 131 2.56 23.51 18.20
N MET A 132 1.67 23.42 19.18
CA MET A 132 1.56 24.43 20.25
C MET A 132 2.82 24.47 21.12
N SER A 133 3.34 23.31 21.52
CA SER A 133 4.55 23.19 22.33
C SER A 133 5.78 23.79 21.62
N VAL A 134 6.00 23.42 20.36
CA VAL A 134 7.11 23.94 19.55
C VAL A 134 7.01 25.45 19.38
N ASN A 135 5.82 25.99 19.10
CA ASN A 135 5.59 27.42 18.97
C ASN A 135 5.88 28.18 20.28
N LEU A 136 5.48 27.63 21.43
CA LEU A 136 5.78 28.22 22.73
C LEU A 136 7.28 28.24 23.00
N TYR A 137 7.98 27.13 22.72
CA TYR A 137 9.43 27.05 22.88
C TYR A 137 10.17 28.09 22.02
N ILE A 138 9.81 28.21 20.74
CA ILE A 138 10.42 29.20 19.82
C ILE A 138 10.20 30.63 20.35
N ARG A 139 8.98 30.95 20.82
CA ARG A 139 8.67 32.26 21.41
C ARG A 139 9.51 32.55 22.65
N MET A 140 9.63 31.58 23.56
CA MET A 140 10.41 31.72 24.79
C MET A 140 11.90 31.90 24.49
N ALA A 141 12.47 31.12 23.56
CA ALA A 141 13.87 31.26 23.15
C ALA A 141 14.15 32.64 22.50
N PHE A 142 13.23 33.12 21.66
CA PHE A 142 13.34 34.45 21.04
C PHE A 142 13.29 35.59 22.07
N LEU A 143 12.37 35.50 23.05
CA LEU A 143 12.28 36.48 24.15
C LEU A 143 13.53 36.48 25.03
N ALA A 144 14.07 35.30 25.35
CA ALA A 144 15.30 35.17 26.11
C ALA A 144 16.50 35.80 25.36
N PHE A 145 16.59 35.59 24.03
CA PHE A 145 17.61 36.22 23.18
C PHE A 145 17.50 37.76 23.17
N ILE A 146 16.29 38.30 23.00
CA ILE A 146 16.07 39.75 23.05
C ILE A 146 16.45 40.31 24.41
N THR A 147 16.04 39.64 25.49
CA THR A 147 16.31 40.10 26.86
C THR A 147 17.81 40.06 27.15
N TYR A 148 18.53 39.03 26.70
CA TYR A 148 19.98 38.97 26.79
C TYR A 148 20.65 40.11 26.02
N PHE A 149 20.21 40.39 24.80
CA PHE A 149 20.79 41.46 23.97
C PHE A 149 20.50 42.87 24.50
N ILE A 150 19.32 43.13 25.06
CA ILE A 150 18.98 44.43 25.65
C ILE A 150 19.76 44.69 26.95
N ASN A 151 20.07 43.64 27.72
CA ASN A 151 20.72 43.77 29.02
C ASN A 151 22.25 43.52 29.00
N SER A 152 22.84 43.31 27.82
CA SER A 152 24.30 43.17 27.60
C SER A 152 24.88 44.44 26.99
#